data_AF-A0A656GAX3-F1
#
_entry.id   AF-A0A656GAX3-F1
#
_cell.length_a   1.000
_cell.length_b   1.000
_cell.length_c   1.000
_cell.angle_alpha   90.00
_cell.angle_beta   90.00
_cell.angle_gamma   90.00
#
_symmetry.space_group_name_H-M   'P 1'
#
loop_
_entity.id
_entity.type
_entity.pdbx_description
1 polymer ?
#
loop_
_entity_poly.entity_id
_entity_poly.type
_entity_poly.pdbx_seq_one_letter_code
_entity_poly.pdbx_strand_id
1 'polypeptide(L)'
;MKPGFEIGILSFALPLAFCLLYLAGRQLRTLGAWMDNTDKPKERAKAYLVVAILFGFVMGSLMQPLYNKGSECSAVGQPLVPCLFNSYR
;
A
#
# COMPACT_ATOMS: atom_id res chain seq x y z
N MET A 1 24.18 -2.02 -0.46
CA MET A 1 22.71 -1.93 -0.32
C MET A 1 22.31 -2.68 0.94
N LYS A 2 21.89 -1.98 2.01
CA LYS A 2 21.31 -2.67 3.18
C LYS A 2 20.02 -3.36 2.71
N PRO A 3 19.76 -4.62 3.11
CA PRO A 3 18.62 -5.38 2.61
C PRO A 3 17.34 -4.58 2.88
N GLY A 4 16.63 -4.24 1.80
CA GLY A 4 15.57 -3.22 1.75
C GLY A 4 14.26 -3.68 2.36
N PHE A 5 14.29 -4.11 3.61
CA PHE A 5 13.12 -4.52 4.37
C PHE A 5 13.20 -3.90 5.76
N GLU A 6 12.42 -2.85 5.98
CA GLU A 6 12.28 -2.22 7.29
C GLU A 6 10.82 -2.28 7.72
N ILE A 7 10.59 -2.72 8.96
CA ILE A 7 9.25 -2.79 9.56
C ILE A 7 8.97 -1.49 10.31
N GLY A 8 7.82 -0.88 10.09
CA GLY A 8 7.48 0.45 10.61
C GLY A 8 6.14 0.94 10.06
N ILE A 9 5.91 2.25 10.09
CA ILE A 9 4.55 2.80 9.91
C ILE A 9 3.93 2.39 8.58
N LEU A 10 4.70 2.41 7.49
CA LEU A 10 4.22 2.01 6.17
C LEU A 10 3.88 0.52 6.07
N SER A 11 4.59 -0.33 6.81
CA SER A 11 4.32 -1.77 6.88
C SER A 11 2.93 -2.10 7.45
N PHE A 12 2.34 -1.20 8.23
CA PHE A 12 0.98 -1.35 8.79
C PHE A 12 -0.05 -0.45 8.09
N ALA A 13 0.35 0.74 7.66
CA ALA A 13 -0.52 1.69 6.98
C ALA A 13 -0.95 1.20 5.58
N LEU A 14 -0.02 0.65 4.78
CA LEU A 14 -0.33 0.12 3.45
C LEU A 14 -1.31 -1.06 3.48
N PRO A 15 -1.12 -2.11 4.30
CA PRO A 15 -2.11 -3.19 4.34
C PRO A 15 -3.49 -2.72 4.82
N LEU A 16 -3.55 -1.76 5.74
CA LEU A 16 -4.82 -1.17 6.16
C LEU A 16 -5.49 -0.39 5.02
N ALA A 17 -4.71 0.40 4.26
CA ALA A 17 -5.20 1.09 3.07
C ALA A 17 -5.71 0.11 1.99
N PHE A 18 -4.98 -0.98 1.73
CA PHE A 18 -5.40 -2.02 0.79
C PHE A 18 -6.69 -2.72 1.23
N CYS A 19 -6.85 -3.00 2.52
CA CYS A 19 -8.10 -3.52 3.07
C CYS A 19 -9.28 -2.58 2.85
N LEU A 20 -9.10 -1.29 3.15
CA LEU A 20 -10.14 -0.29 2.96
C LEU A 20 -10.50 -0.11 1.49
N LEU A 21 -9.51 -0.08 0.59
CA LEU A 21 -9.72 -0.01 -0.85
C LEU A 21 -10.47 -1.25 -1.38
N TYR A 22 -10.12 -2.45 -0.91
CA TYR A 22 -10.84 -3.66 -1.27
C TYR A 22 -12.30 -3.61 -0.81
N LEU A 23 -12.55 -3.21 0.44
CA LEU A 23 -13.91 -3.09 0.97
C LEU A 23 -14.72 -2.04 0.22
N ALA A 24 -14.15 -0.87 -0.07
CA ALA A 24 -14.79 0.18 -0.86
C ALA A 24 -15.12 -0.33 -2.28
N GLY A 25 -14.16 -0.97 -2.95
CA GLY A 25 -14.38 -1.57 -4.26
C GLY A 25 -15.46 -2.65 -4.26
N ARG A 26 -15.53 -3.45 -3.20
CA ARG A 26 -16.59 -4.46 -3.02
C ARG A 26 -17.97 -3.82 -2.86
N GLN A 27 -18.08 -2.72 -2.14
CA GLN A 27 -19.34 -1.98 -2.03
C GLN A 27 -19.75 -1.42 -3.40
N LEU A 28 -18.81 -0.82 -4.13
CA LEU A 28 -19.07 -0.30 -5.48
C LEU A 28 -19.57 -1.40 -6.43
N ARG A 29 -18.96 -2.60 -6.41
CA ARG A 29 -19.43 -3.74 -7.21
C ARG A 29 -20.80 -4.24 -6.78
N THR A 30 -21.11 -4.18 -5.50
CA THR A 30 -22.42 -4.56 -4.97
C THR A 30 -23.50 -3.58 -5.40
N LEU A 31 -23.19 -2.28 -5.39
CA LEU A 31 -24.08 -1.23 -5.90
C LEU A 31 -24.26 -1.34 -7.41
N GLY A 32 -23.18 -1.58 -8.16
CA GLY A 32 -23.24 -1.82 -9.60
C GLY A 32 -24.13 -3.03 -9.93
N ALA A 33 -23.92 -4.17 -9.25
CA ALA A 33 -24.75 -5.34 -9.43
C ALA A 33 -26.23 -5.08 -9.08
N TRP A 34 -26.50 -4.25 -8.07
CA TRP A 34 -27.85 -3.83 -7.73
C TRP A 34 -28.49 -2.97 -8.83
N MET A 35 -27.75 -2.03 -9.43
CA MET A 35 -28.24 -1.22 -10.55
C MET A 35 -28.50 -2.06 -11.80
N ASP A 36 -27.61 -3.02 -12.08
CA ASP A 36 -27.71 -3.90 -13.26
C ASP A 36 -28.68 -5.07 -13.04
N ASN A 37 -29.31 -5.16 -11.86
CA ASN A 37 -30.20 -6.25 -11.46
C ASN A 37 -29.54 -7.64 -11.60
N THR A 38 -28.23 -7.70 -11.35
CA THR A 38 -27.40 -8.91 -11.43
C THR A 38 -27.05 -9.46 -10.04
N ASP A 39 -26.52 -10.69 -10.02
CA ASP A 39 -26.11 -11.35 -8.79
C ASP A 39 -24.99 -10.57 -8.06
N LYS A 40 -25.13 -10.46 -6.74
CA LYS A 40 -24.09 -9.87 -5.87
C LYS A 40 -22.77 -10.66 -5.98
N PRO A 41 -21.62 -9.98 -5.75
CA PRO A 41 -20.32 -10.64 -5.77
C PRO A 41 -20.24 -11.80 -4.76
N LYS A 42 -20.10 -13.04 -5.27
CA LYS A 42 -19.96 -14.31 -4.51
C LYS A 42 -18.52 -14.60 -4.04
N GLU A 43 -17.63 -13.62 -4.16
CA GLU A 43 -16.21 -13.75 -3.79
C GLU A 43 -16.02 -13.99 -2.28
N ARG A 44 -15.00 -14.80 -1.95
CA ARG A 44 -14.60 -15.07 -0.56
C ARG A 44 -13.85 -13.86 0.01
N ALA A 45 -14.59 -12.85 0.46
CA ALA A 45 -14.04 -11.58 0.93
C ALA A 45 -12.95 -11.72 2.00
N LYS A 46 -13.06 -12.71 2.89
CA LYS A 46 -12.03 -13.01 3.91
C LYS A 46 -10.70 -13.43 3.29
N ALA A 47 -10.72 -14.24 2.21
CA ALA A 47 -9.50 -14.68 1.54
C ALA A 47 -8.82 -13.50 0.83
N TYR A 48 -9.59 -12.64 0.17
CA TYR A 48 -9.05 -11.44 -0.46
C TYR A 48 -8.47 -10.46 0.55
N LEU A 49 -9.09 -10.29 1.73
CA LEU A 49 -8.53 -9.48 2.81
C LEU A 49 -7.20 -10.03 3.30
N VAL A 50 -7.07 -11.34 3.50
CA VAL A 50 -5.80 -11.95 3.91
C VAL A 50 -4.71 -11.69 2.87
N VAL A 51 -5.01 -11.87 1.59
CA VAL A 51 -4.07 -11.60 0.49
C VAL A 51 -3.70 -10.12 0.46
N ALA A 52 -4.67 -9.21 0.62
CA ALA A 52 -4.44 -7.77 0.65
C ALA A 52 -3.56 -7.34 1.83
N ILE A 53 -3.73 -7.96 3.00
CA ILE A 53 -2.88 -7.71 4.18
C ILE A 53 -1.46 -8.18 3.93
N LEU A 54 -1.28 -9.41 3.44
CA LEU A 54 0.04 -9.95 3.16
C LEU A 54 0.77 -9.11 2.10
N PHE A 55 0.07 -8.78 1.02
CA PHE A 55 0.61 -7.94 -0.05
C PHE A 55 0.97 -6.54 0.44
N GLY A 56 0.05 -5.89 1.18
CA GLY A 56 0.28 -4.57 1.74
C GLY A 56 1.42 -4.54 2.74
N PHE A 57 1.57 -5.58 3.57
CA PHE A 57 2.68 -5.69 4.52
C PHE A 57 4.02 -5.81 3.81
N VAL A 58 4.13 -6.69 2.80
CA VAL A 58 5.35 -6.86 2.00
C VAL A 58 5.70 -5.56 1.27
N MET A 59 4.74 -4.97 0.56
CA MET A 59 4.94 -3.71 -0.17
C MET A 59 5.29 -2.56 0.77
N GLY A 60 4.63 -2.47 1.92
CA GLY A 60 4.92 -1.46 2.95
C GLY A 60 6.31 -1.57 3.51
N SER A 61 6.77 -2.80 3.77
CA SER A 61 8.12 -3.05 4.29
C SER A 61 9.22 -2.75 3.25
N LEU A 62 8.92 -2.93 1.95
CA LEU A 62 9.82 -2.57 0.84
C LEU A 62 9.86 -1.06 0.57
N MET A 63 8.73 -0.37 0.71
CA MET A 63 8.65 1.09 0.52
C MET A 63 9.19 1.87 1.72
N GLN A 64 9.25 1.25 2.89
CA GLN A 64 9.67 1.93 4.10
C GLN A 64 11.09 2.54 4.08
N PRO A 65 12.14 1.84 3.61
CA PRO A 65 13.47 2.45 3.50
C PRO A 65 13.50 3.63 2.53
N LEU A 66 12.64 3.61 1.50
CA LEU A 66 12.50 4.72 0.56
C LEU A 66 11.85 5.94 1.23
N TYR A 67 10.84 5.69 2.06
CA TYR A 67 10.17 6.73 2.83
C TYR A 67 11.09 7.35 3.88
N ASN A 68 11.85 6.51 4.61
CA ASN A 68 12.81 6.98 5.60
C ASN A 68 13.85 7.91 4.96
N LYS A 69 14.45 7.50 3.83
CA LYS A 69 15.33 8.36 3.04
C LYS A 69 14.66 9.64 2.56
N GLY A 70 13.43 9.56 2.05
CA GLY A 70 12.68 10.74 1.63
C GLY A 70 12.44 11.73 2.78
N SER A 71 12.15 11.22 3.97
CA SER A 71 11.94 12.03 5.18
C SER A 71 13.23 12.71 5.65
N GLU A 72 14.37 12.01 5.59
CA GLU A 72 15.70 12.57 5.87
C GLU A 72 16.07 13.66 4.88
N CYS A 73 15.85 13.42 3.57
CA CYS A 73 16.09 14.40 2.51
C CYS A 73 15.23 15.66 2.66
N SER A 74 13.96 15.48 3.03
CA SER A 74 13.03 16.59 3.28
C SER A 74 13.42 17.40 4.51
N ALA A 75 13.96 16.76 5.56
CA ALA A 75 14.42 17.45 6.76
C ALA A 75 15.65 18.35 6.49
N VAL A 76 16.49 17.97 5.52
CA VAL A 76 17.68 18.75 5.10
C VAL A 76 17.32 19.81 4.04
N GLY A 77 16.05 19.91 3.63
CA GLY A 77 15.58 20.88 2.64
C GLY A 77 16.09 20.62 1.21
N GLN A 78 16.57 19.40 0.94
CA GLN A 78 17.02 19.03 -0.40
C GLN A 78 15.85 18.59 -1.29
N PRO A 79 15.94 18.84 -2.61
CA PRO A 79 14.96 18.33 -3.57
C PRO A 79 14.91 16.79 -3.50
N LEU A 80 13.70 16.26 -3.32
CA LEU A 80 13.44 14.83 -3.05
C LEU A 80 13.99 13.90 -4.15
N VAL A 81 13.80 14.27 -5.41
CA VAL A 81 14.22 13.46 -6.57
C VAL A 81 15.75 13.27 -6.62
N PRO A 82 16.59 14.32 -6.61
CA PRO A 82 18.03 14.12 -6.55
C PRO A 82 18.46 13.47 -5.24
N CYS A 83 17.85 13.72 -4.09
CA CYS A 83 18.30 13.07 -2.86
C CYS A 83 18.01 11.55 -2.83
N LEU A 84 16.90 11.09 -3.43
CA LEU A 84 16.58 9.66 -3.58
C LEU A 84 17.46 8.96 -4.63
N PHE A 85 17.73 9.61 -5.77
CA PHE A 85 18.36 8.99 -6.94
C PHE A 85 19.84 9.36 -7.14
N ASN A 86 20.33 10.44 -6.52
CA ASN A 86 21.73 10.88 -6.55
C ASN A 86 22.53 10.30 -5.37
N SER A 87 22.35 9.01 -5.09
CA SER A 87 23.24 8.24 -4.22
C SER A 87 24.54 7.84 -4.95
N TYR A 88 25.12 8.79 -5.69
CA TYR A 88 26.41 8.66 -6.36
C TYR A 88 27.51 9.34 -5.54
N ARG A 89 27.73 8.84 -4.32
CA ARG A 89 29.05 8.66 -3.69
C ARG A 89 28.93 7.78 -2.45
#